data_AF-A0A662AHL1-F1
#
_entry.id   AF-A0A662AHL1-F1
#
_cell.length_a   1.000
_cell.length_b   1.000
_cell.length_c   1.000
_cell.angle_alpha   90.00
_cell.angle_beta   90.00
_cell.angle_gamma   90.00
#
_symmetry.space_group_name_H-M   'P 1'
#
loop_
_entity.id
_entity.type
_entity.pdbx_description
1 polymer ?
#
loop_
_entity_poly.entity_id
_entity_poly.type
_entity_poly.pdbx_seq_one_letter_code
_entity_poly.pdbx_strand_id
1 'polypeptide(L)'
;MLKLCSVCKKEKNIEDFPKEKRLKSGYSSRCKECRDIYLKNYRNNLKNKEKAKEYSVKYRKENFEELYEKKKIYLKTELGEKSRKKATSKYNTSIKRKEGSLKKYNNSDKRREYAKEWVKEKRKNDINFRLKQSISSNLNSQLKKVFLKKNGKQTIKYLDYNIELVASHLEKMFDEKMSWNNYGSYWNIDHIIPQVLYNYKDNNEIKKCWDLRNLRPLKKEDNFSKKDFLFLNLIEKYNIDDLLPVGEI
;
A
#
# COMPACT_ATOMS: atom_id res chain seq x y z
N MET A 1 35.18 -43.19 20.39
CA MET A 1 35.78 -42.42 21.51
C MET A 1 35.03 -41.10 21.63
N LEU A 2 34.52 -40.79 22.81
CA LEU A 2 33.82 -39.54 23.10
C LEU A 2 34.79 -38.48 23.61
N LYS A 3 34.50 -37.21 23.32
CA LYS A 3 35.28 -36.04 23.72
C LYS A 3 34.35 -34.92 24.17
N LEU A 4 34.68 -34.28 25.28
CA LEU A 4 33.93 -33.14 25.82
C LEU A 4 34.23 -31.86 25.05
N CYS A 5 33.21 -31.17 24.56
CA CYS A 5 33.37 -29.87 23.91
C CYS A 5 33.68 -28.77 24.93
N SER A 6 34.76 -28.00 24.70
CA SER A 6 35.18 -26.92 25.60
C SER A 6 34.19 -25.75 25.67
N VAL A 7 33.30 -25.60 24.66
CA VAL A 7 32.34 -24.50 24.54
C VAL A 7 30.95 -24.90 25.04
N CYS A 8 30.32 -25.91 24.43
CA CYS A 8 28.96 -26.32 24.82
C CYS A 8 28.92 -27.36 25.95
N LYS A 9 30.08 -27.85 26.42
CA LYS A 9 30.22 -28.80 27.53
C LYS A 9 29.46 -30.13 27.35
N LYS A 10 29.14 -30.50 26.11
CA LYS A 10 28.53 -31.79 25.76
C LYS A 10 29.60 -32.79 25.32
N GLU A 11 29.44 -34.05 25.72
CA GLU A 11 30.22 -35.16 25.18
C GLU A 11 29.72 -35.49 23.77
N LYS A 12 30.64 -35.55 22.81
CA LYS A 12 30.34 -35.85 21.41
C LYS A 12 31.38 -36.82 20.85
N ASN A 13 31.07 -37.44 19.72
CA ASN A 13 32.05 -38.29 19.04
C ASN A 13 33.26 -37.46 18.61
N ILE A 14 34.45 -38.06 18.64
CA ILE A 14 35.69 -37.39 18.24
C ILE A 14 35.63 -36.84 16.81
N GLU A 15 34.82 -37.46 15.94
CA GLU A 15 34.58 -37.03 14.55
C GLU A 15 33.79 -35.71 14.44
N ASP A 16 33.06 -35.32 15.49
CA ASP A 16 32.35 -34.05 15.57
C ASP A 16 33.27 -32.88 15.93
N PHE A 17 34.57 -33.15 16.09
CA PHE A 17 35.60 -32.16 16.30
C PHE A 17 36.40 -31.95 15.01
N PRO A 18 36.67 -30.70 14.61
CA PRO A 18 37.54 -30.42 13.48
C PRO A 18 38.93 -31.02 13.69
N LYS A 19 39.48 -31.65 12.64
CA LYS A 19 40.87 -32.11 12.63
C LYS A 19 41.82 -30.91 12.63
N GLU A 20 42.77 -30.90 13.56
CA GLU A 20 43.79 -29.85 13.71
C GLU A 20 45.16 -30.50 13.85
N LYS A 21 45.89 -30.62 12.72
CA LYS A 21 47.19 -31.31 12.62
C LYS A 21 48.26 -30.75 13.56
N ARG A 22 48.11 -29.50 14.02
CA ARG A 22 49.02 -28.82 14.93
C ARG A 22 48.86 -29.23 16.41
N LEU A 23 47.75 -29.88 16.78
CA LEU A 23 47.47 -30.25 18.16
C LEU A 23 47.91 -31.70 18.41
N LYS A 24 48.48 -31.98 19.59
CA LYS A 24 48.90 -33.33 20.00
C LYS A 24 47.77 -34.36 19.91
N SER A 25 46.53 -33.96 20.19
CA SER A 25 45.36 -34.85 20.07
C SER A 25 44.83 -34.99 18.64
N GLY A 26 45.33 -34.22 17.67
CA GLY A 26 44.84 -34.19 16.28
C GLY A 26 43.47 -33.56 16.06
N TYR A 27 42.75 -33.22 17.14
CA TYR A 27 41.37 -32.69 17.09
C TYR A 27 41.22 -31.42 17.94
N SER A 28 40.39 -30.49 17.48
CA SER A 28 40.07 -29.24 18.18
C SER A 28 39.44 -29.51 19.56
N SER A 29 39.54 -28.53 20.46
CA SER A 29 38.85 -28.59 21.76
C SER A 29 37.37 -28.25 21.68
N ARG A 30 36.92 -27.57 20.61
CA ARG A 30 35.52 -27.20 20.36
C ARG A 30 34.93 -28.05 19.23
N CYS A 31 33.65 -28.41 19.33
CA CYS A 31 32.97 -29.15 18.28
C CYS A 31 32.68 -28.28 17.05
N LYS A 32 32.37 -28.92 15.91
CA LYS A 32 32.08 -28.27 14.62
C LYS A 32 30.96 -27.23 14.73
N GLU A 33 29.84 -27.56 15.39
CA GLU A 33 28.73 -26.62 15.61
C GLU A 33 29.15 -25.34 16.33
N CYS A 34 29.88 -25.48 17.45
CA CYS A 34 30.37 -24.33 18.20
C CYS A 34 31.38 -23.51 17.38
N ARG A 35 32.17 -24.17 16.53
CA ARG A 35 33.06 -23.49 15.58
C ARG A 35 32.27 -22.71 14.53
N ASP A 36 31.20 -23.27 13.98
CA ASP A 36 30.40 -22.62 12.96
C ASP A 36 29.66 -21.39 13.50
N ILE A 37 29.10 -21.50 14.71
CA ILE A 37 28.51 -20.34 15.42
C ILE A 37 29.58 -19.27 15.64
N TYR A 38 30.75 -19.66 16.14
CA TYR A 38 31.87 -18.73 16.33
C TYR A 38 32.28 -18.06 15.02
N LEU A 39 32.45 -18.81 13.93
CA LEU A 39 32.85 -18.28 12.63
C LEU A 39 31.78 -17.37 12.03
N LYS A 40 30.49 -17.69 12.18
CA LYS A 40 29.38 -16.85 11.75
C LYS A 40 29.38 -15.52 12.51
N ASN A 41 29.54 -15.54 13.83
CA ASN A 41 29.64 -14.34 14.65
C ASN A 41 30.90 -13.53 14.31
N TYR A 42 32.04 -14.19 14.11
CA TYR A 42 33.29 -13.56 13.72
C TYR A 42 33.19 -12.85 12.36
N ARG A 43 32.54 -13.49 11.36
CA ARG A 43 32.28 -12.90 10.03
C ARG A 43 31.29 -11.74 10.07
N ASN A 44 30.31 -11.80 10.96
CA ASN A 44 29.27 -10.76 11.08
C ASN A 44 29.68 -9.57 11.94
N ASN A 45 30.72 -9.71 12.77
CA ASN A 45 31.26 -8.65 13.60
C ASN A 45 31.79 -7.49 12.73
N LEU A 46 31.26 -6.28 12.95
CA LEU A 46 31.58 -5.08 12.17
C LEU A 46 33.07 -4.71 12.25
N LYS A 47 33.69 -4.76 13.44
CA LYS A 47 35.12 -4.46 13.61
C LYS A 47 36.01 -5.43 12.82
N ASN A 48 35.62 -6.70 12.73
CA ASN A 48 36.36 -7.67 11.91
C ASN A 48 36.17 -7.42 10.41
N LYS A 49 34.97 -7.00 9.98
CA LYS A 49 34.71 -6.60 8.59
C LYS A 49 35.53 -5.38 8.19
N GLU A 50 35.63 -4.39 9.09
CA GLU A 50 36.43 -3.18 8.88
C GLU A 50 37.92 -3.52 8.77
N LYS A 51 38.47 -4.27 9.74
CA LYS A 51 39.87 -4.74 9.68
C LYS A 51 40.18 -5.52 8.40
N ALA A 52 39.28 -6.41 7.97
CA ALA A 52 39.44 -7.15 6.72
C ALA A 52 39.41 -6.22 5.49
N LYS A 53 38.55 -5.19 5.51
CA LYS A 53 38.46 -4.18 4.44
C LYS A 53 39.73 -3.34 4.39
N GLU A 54 40.22 -2.87 5.53
CA GLU A 54 41.48 -2.11 5.64
C GLU A 54 42.66 -2.91 5.12
N TYR A 55 42.82 -4.15 5.57
CA TYR A 55 43.85 -5.05 5.07
C TYR A 55 43.75 -5.25 3.55
N SER A 56 42.53 -5.48 3.03
CA SER A 56 42.31 -5.65 1.60
C SER A 56 42.64 -4.39 0.79
N VAL A 57 42.36 -3.20 1.31
CA VAL A 57 42.74 -1.92 0.69
C VAL A 57 44.26 -1.78 0.69
N LYS A 58 44.92 -2.02 1.84
CA LYS A 58 46.37 -1.96 1.97
C LYS A 58 47.07 -2.92 1.00
N TYR A 59 46.65 -4.20 0.99
CA TYR A 59 47.20 -5.22 0.09
C TYR A 59 47.04 -4.83 -1.38
N ARG A 60 45.85 -4.36 -1.80
CA ARG A 60 45.64 -3.91 -3.20
C ARG A 60 46.52 -2.74 -3.58
N LYS A 61 46.79 -1.82 -2.65
CA LYS A 61 47.65 -0.65 -2.88
C LYS A 61 49.12 -1.05 -3.01
N GLU A 62 49.60 -1.86 -2.07
CA GLU A 62 51.00 -2.32 -2.03
C GLU A 62 51.34 -3.27 -3.18
N ASN A 63 50.37 -4.04 -3.68
CA ASN A 63 50.57 -5.02 -4.76
C ASN A 63 49.93 -4.59 -6.09
N PHE A 64 49.67 -3.29 -6.27
CA PHE A 64 48.91 -2.77 -7.42
C PHE A 64 49.51 -3.20 -8.76
N GLU A 65 50.82 -3.01 -8.95
CA GLU A 65 51.52 -3.29 -10.21
C GLU A 65 51.47 -4.79 -10.56
N GLU A 66 51.79 -5.66 -9.61
CA GLU A 66 51.75 -7.11 -9.81
C GLU A 66 50.32 -7.58 -10.13
N LEU A 67 49.32 -7.10 -9.39
CA LEU A 67 47.91 -7.42 -9.63
C LEU A 67 47.43 -6.92 -11.00
N TYR A 68 47.94 -5.77 -11.42
CA TYR A 68 47.61 -5.17 -12.71
C TYR A 68 48.18 -5.98 -13.87
N GLU A 69 49.45 -6.39 -13.81
CA GLU A 69 50.07 -7.23 -14.84
C GLU A 69 49.43 -8.62 -14.90
N LYS A 70 49.17 -9.26 -13.74
CA LYS A 70 48.40 -10.52 -13.68
C LYS A 70 47.02 -10.38 -14.33
N LYS A 71 46.33 -9.26 -14.11
CA LYS A 71 45.03 -8.98 -14.72
C LYS A 71 45.13 -8.82 -16.23
N LYS A 72 46.14 -8.12 -16.75
CA LYS A 72 46.37 -7.99 -18.21
C LYS A 72 46.54 -9.35 -18.87
N ILE A 73 47.38 -10.21 -18.28
CA ILE A 73 47.61 -11.57 -18.80
C ILE A 73 46.31 -12.36 -18.79
N TYR A 74 45.60 -12.39 -17.65
CA TYR A 74 44.32 -13.08 -17.52
C TYR A 74 43.30 -12.62 -18.57
N LEU A 75 43.19 -11.32 -18.84
CA LEU A 75 42.25 -10.76 -19.81
C LEU A 75 42.51 -11.18 -21.26
N LYS A 76 43.73 -11.61 -21.59
CA LYS A 76 44.10 -12.15 -22.91
C LYS A 76 43.80 -13.65 -23.04
N THR A 77 43.50 -14.34 -21.94
CA THR A 77 43.11 -15.75 -21.98
C THR A 77 41.66 -15.90 -22.44
N GLU A 78 41.33 -17.07 -22.98
CA GLU A 78 39.95 -17.43 -23.36
C GLU A 78 38.97 -17.29 -22.17
N LEU A 79 39.41 -17.67 -20.97
CA LEU A 79 38.62 -17.52 -19.74
C LEU A 79 38.35 -16.05 -19.40
N GLY A 80 39.35 -15.18 -19.58
CA GLY A 80 39.21 -13.74 -19.38
C GLY A 80 38.25 -13.10 -20.38
N GLU A 81 38.30 -13.51 -21.65
CA GLU A 81 37.38 -13.05 -22.69
C GLU A 81 35.93 -13.50 -22.40
N LYS A 82 35.73 -14.78 -22.04
CA LYS A 82 34.43 -15.31 -21.61
C LYS A 82 33.87 -14.53 -20.42
N SER A 83 34.71 -14.23 -19.43
CA SER A 83 34.35 -13.42 -18.26
C SER A 83 33.89 -12.01 -18.65
N ARG A 84 34.62 -11.36 -19.56
CA ARG A 84 34.27 -10.02 -20.08
C ARG A 84 32.94 -10.05 -20.83
N LYS A 85 32.75 -10.98 -21.76
CA LYS A 85 31.48 -11.16 -22.50
C LYS A 85 30.29 -11.34 -21.55
N LYS A 86 30.46 -12.15 -20.50
CA LYS A 86 29.45 -12.35 -19.45
C LYS A 86 29.15 -11.06 -18.69
N ALA A 87 30.17 -10.27 -18.34
CA ALA A 87 30.00 -8.99 -17.65
C ALA A 87 29.23 -7.98 -18.53
N THR A 88 29.60 -7.85 -19.80
CA THR A 88 28.92 -6.99 -20.77
C THR A 88 27.46 -7.42 -20.98
N SER A 89 27.21 -8.72 -21.15
CA SER A 89 25.85 -9.26 -21.27
C SER A 89 24.98 -8.94 -20.06
N LYS A 90 25.52 -9.11 -18.83
CA LYS A 90 24.83 -8.74 -17.59
C LYS A 90 24.52 -7.24 -17.54
N TYR A 91 25.48 -6.39 -17.88
CA TYR A 91 25.29 -4.94 -17.92
C TYR A 91 24.18 -4.54 -18.90
N ASN A 92 24.24 -5.02 -20.14
CA ASN A 92 23.22 -4.74 -21.16
C ASN A 92 21.83 -5.23 -20.73
N THR A 93 21.75 -6.40 -20.10
CA THR A 93 20.50 -6.92 -19.54
C THR A 93 19.94 -6.00 -18.45
N SER A 94 20.80 -5.47 -17.58
CA SER A 94 20.38 -4.54 -16.52
C SER A 94 19.87 -3.21 -17.07
N ILE A 95 20.50 -2.69 -18.13
CA ILE A 95 20.06 -1.46 -18.82
C ILE A 95 18.69 -1.68 -19.45
N LYS A 96 18.50 -2.74 -20.24
CA LYS A 96 17.19 -3.07 -20.84
C LYS A 96 16.09 -3.21 -19.80
N ARG A 97 16.38 -3.82 -18.64
CA ARG A 97 15.42 -3.93 -17.53
C ARG A 97 15.04 -2.56 -16.97
N LYS A 98 16.03 -1.68 -16.77
CA LYS A 98 15.81 -0.32 -16.28
C LYS A 98 14.96 0.49 -17.25
N GLU A 99 15.27 0.44 -18.55
CA GLU A 99 14.48 1.08 -19.60
C GLU A 99 13.03 0.58 -19.65
N GLY A 100 12.82 -0.75 -19.57
CA GLY A 100 11.48 -1.35 -19.51
C GLY A 100 10.67 -0.86 -18.31
N SER A 101 11.30 -0.77 -17.13
CA SER A 101 10.67 -0.22 -15.93
C SER A 101 10.30 1.26 -16.08
N LEU A 102 11.20 2.09 -16.64
CA LEU A 102 10.90 3.51 -16.90
C LEU A 102 9.75 3.69 -17.90
N LYS A 103 9.74 2.91 -18.99
CA LYS A 103 8.64 2.95 -19.97
C LYS A 103 7.30 2.58 -19.33
N LYS A 104 7.26 1.55 -18.50
CA LYS A 104 6.05 1.15 -17.76
C LYS A 104 5.57 2.24 -16.81
N TYR A 105 6.49 2.87 -16.07
CA TYR A 105 6.19 3.97 -15.15
C TYR A 105 5.64 5.20 -15.89
N ASN A 106 6.31 5.65 -16.96
CA ASN A 106 5.84 6.78 -17.77
C ASN A 106 4.47 6.51 -18.41
N ASN A 107 4.23 5.29 -18.88
CA ASN A 107 2.92 4.91 -19.42
C ASN A 107 1.85 4.91 -18.32
N SER A 108 2.17 4.47 -17.09
CA SER A 108 1.22 4.57 -15.98
C SER A 108 0.92 6.01 -15.56
N ASP A 109 1.92 6.89 -15.59
CA ASP A 109 1.73 8.31 -15.26
C ASP A 109 0.87 9.01 -16.31
N LYS A 110 1.16 8.81 -17.60
CA LYS A 110 0.31 9.32 -18.69
C LYS A 110 -1.13 8.81 -18.61
N ARG A 111 -1.32 7.51 -18.32
CA ARG A 111 -2.67 6.95 -18.11
C ARG A 111 -3.37 7.56 -16.90
N ARG A 112 -2.64 7.81 -15.81
CA ARG A 112 -3.17 8.43 -14.61
C ARG A 112 -3.57 9.88 -14.85
N GLU A 113 -2.75 10.62 -15.59
CA GLU A 113 -3.01 12.01 -15.99
C GLU A 113 -4.25 12.08 -16.89
N TYR A 114 -4.29 11.28 -17.95
CA TYR A 114 -5.46 11.14 -18.82
C TYR A 114 -6.73 10.78 -18.03
N ALA A 115 -6.66 9.79 -17.13
CA ALA A 115 -7.81 9.42 -16.31
C ALA A 115 -8.28 10.55 -15.38
N LYS A 116 -7.36 11.36 -14.82
CA LYS A 116 -7.70 12.54 -14.02
C LYS A 116 -8.43 13.59 -14.87
N GLU A 117 -7.91 13.89 -16.06
CA GLU A 117 -8.52 14.85 -16.98
C GLU A 117 -9.90 14.39 -17.43
N TRP A 118 -10.02 13.14 -17.88
CA TRP A 118 -11.29 12.54 -18.26
C TRP A 118 -12.32 12.58 -17.12
N VAL A 119 -11.93 12.24 -15.89
CA VAL A 119 -12.84 12.35 -14.72
C VAL A 119 -13.24 13.80 -14.46
N LYS A 120 -12.31 14.76 -14.57
CA LYS A 120 -12.58 16.19 -14.37
C LYS A 120 -13.61 16.68 -15.40
N GLU A 121 -13.41 16.36 -16.67
CA GLU A 121 -14.30 16.73 -17.76
C GLU A 121 -15.67 16.07 -17.62
N LYS A 122 -15.69 14.76 -17.34
CA LYS A 122 -16.91 14.00 -17.14
C LYS A 122 -17.72 14.53 -15.95
N ARG A 123 -17.08 14.90 -14.83
CA ARG A 123 -17.77 15.53 -13.68
C ARG A 123 -18.35 16.91 -14.00
N LYS A 124 -17.77 17.65 -14.95
CA LYS A 124 -18.27 18.96 -15.38
C LYS A 124 -19.52 18.82 -16.25
N ASN A 125 -19.52 17.85 -17.16
CA ASN A 125 -20.52 17.73 -18.22
C ASN A 125 -21.63 16.71 -17.91
N ASP A 126 -21.42 15.80 -16.95
CA ASP A 126 -22.36 14.74 -16.60
C ASP A 126 -22.70 14.79 -15.10
N ILE A 127 -23.86 15.37 -14.80
CA ILE A 127 -24.31 15.56 -13.41
C ILE A 127 -24.58 14.24 -12.71
N ASN A 128 -25.14 13.26 -13.42
CA ASN A 128 -25.39 11.92 -12.90
C ASN A 128 -24.08 11.24 -12.49
N PHE A 129 -23.03 11.37 -13.30
CA PHE A 129 -21.70 10.88 -12.95
C PHE A 129 -21.12 11.58 -11.72
N ARG A 130 -21.30 12.89 -11.61
CA ARG A 130 -20.85 13.69 -10.46
C ARG A 130 -21.59 13.29 -9.17
N LEU A 131 -22.91 13.15 -9.22
CA LEU A 131 -23.76 12.68 -8.11
C LEU A 131 -23.37 11.27 -7.68
N LYS A 132 -23.25 10.34 -8.64
CA LYS A 132 -22.83 8.95 -8.39
C LYS A 132 -21.51 8.90 -7.62
N GLN A 133 -20.53 9.70 -8.03
CA GLN A 133 -19.25 9.77 -7.31
C GLN A 133 -19.38 10.34 -5.91
N SER A 134 -20.19 11.39 -5.73
CA SER A 134 -20.44 12.02 -4.42
C SER A 134 -21.04 11.03 -3.42
N ILE A 135 -22.15 10.40 -3.80
CA ILE A 135 -22.85 9.35 -3.01
C ILE A 135 -21.90 8.17 -2.75
N SER A 136 -21.17 7.72 -3.78
CA SER A 136 -20.23 6.62 -3.63
C SER A 136 -19.11 6.92 -2.64
N SER A 137 -18.56 8.14 -2.66
CA SER A 137 -17.52 8.59 -1.75
C SER A 137 -18.03 8.64 -0.31
N ASN A 138 -19.22 9.22 -0.11
CA ASN A 138 -19.84 9.34 1.20
C ASN A 138 -20.15 7.96 1.81
N LEU A 139 -20.88 7.09 1.07
CA LEU A 139 -21.18 5.73 1.56
C LEU A 139 -19.89 4.93 1.85
N ASN A 140 -18.85 5.09 1.04
CA ASN A 140 -17.55 4.46 1.30
C ASN A 140 -16.92 4.96 2.62
N SER A 141 -17.06 6.25 2.93
CA SER A 141 -16.57 6.83 4.17
C SER A 141 -17.27 6.19 5.37
N GLN A 142 -18.59 6.08 5.33
CA GLN A 142 -19.37 5.49 6.44
C GLN A 142 -19.06 4.00 6.62
N LEU A 143 -19.01 3.22 5.53
CA LEU A 143 -18.64 1.80 5.60
C LEU A 143 -17.24 1.59 6.21
N LYS A 144 -16.27 2.46 5.88
CA LYS A 144 -14.91 2.36 6.44
C LYS A 144 -14.88 2.59 7.96
N LYS A 145 -15.72 3.47 8.50
CA LYS A 145 -15.81 3.72 9.95
C LYS A 145 -16.24 2.46 10.72
N VAL A 146 -17.03 1.60 10.10
CA VAL A 146 -17.46 0.31 10.66
C VAL A 146 -16.61 -0.88 10.18
N PHE A 147 -15.41 -0.60 9.65
CA PHE A 147 -14.45 -1.60 9.14
C PHE A 147 -14.98 -2.46 7.97
N LEU A 148 -15.97 -1.95 7.24
CA LEU A 148 -16.52 -2.60 6.04
C LEU A 148 -15.98 -1.97 4.76
N LYS A 149 -16.01 -2.77 3.68
CA LYS A 149 -15.62 -2.37 2.33
C LYS A 149 -16.64 -2.89 1.32
N LYS A 150 -16.85 -2.14 0.23
CA LYS A 150 -17.77 -2.54 -0.85
C LYS A 150 -17.33 -3.77 -1.65
N ASN A 151 -16.09 -4.25 -1.49
CA ASN A 151 -15.54 -5.43 -2.19
C ASN A 151 -15.78 -5.39 -3.72
N GLY A 152 -15.62 -4.22 -4.35
CA GLY A 152 -15.87 -4.05 -5.79
C GLY A 152 -17.35 -3.97 -6.20
N LYS A 153 -18.30 -4.07 -5.25
CA LYS A 153 -19.73 -3.83 -5.53
C LYS A 153 -19.98 -2.36 -5.84
N GLN A 154 -20.83 -2.11 -6.82
CA GLN A 154 -21.26 -0.76 -7.17
C GLN A 154 -22.15 -0.19 -6.05
N THR A 155 -21.96 1.09 -5.70
CA THR A 155 -22.78 1.82 -4.71
C THR A 155 -24.28 1.67 -4.96
N ILE A 156 -24.68 1.70 -6.24
CA ILE A 156 -26.09 1.57 -6.65
C ILE A 156 -26.70 0.22 -6.24
N LYS A 157 -25.91 -0.82 -5.97
CA LYS A 157 -26.44 -2.09 -5.46
C LYS A 157 -26.91 -2.02 -4.00
N TYR A 158 -26.58 -0.95 -3.29
CA TYR A 158 -27.06 -0.68 -1.93
C TYR A 158 -28.31 0.20 -1.93
N LEU A 159 -28.71 0.73 -3.10
CA LEU A 159 -29.78 1.70 -3.25
C LEU A 159 -30.86 1.10 -4.16
N ASP A 160 -32.12 1.33 -3.85
CA ASP A 160 -33.25 0.78 -4.62
C ASP A 160 -33.69 1.69 -5.80
N TYR A 161 -32.81 2.59 -6.22
CA TYR A 161 -33.08 3.57 -7.27
C TYR A 161 -31.84 3.84 -8.14
N ASN A 162 -32.07 4.40 -9.35
CA ASN A 162 -30.99 4.85 -10.23
C ASN A 162 -30.55 6.30 -9.92
N ILE A 163 -29.43 6.73 -10.49
CA ILE A 163 -28.87 8.04 -10.15
C ILE A 163 -29.68 9.18 -10.76
N GLU A 164 -30.35 8.92 -11.88
CA GLU A 164 -31.24 9.84 -12.57
C GLU A 164 -32.41 10.25 -11.66
N LEU A 165 -32.99 9.28 -10.93
CA LEU A 165 -34.07 9.55 -9.96
C LEU A 165 -33.60 10.46 -8.82
N VAL A 166 -32.36 10.32 -8.35
CA VAL A 166 -31.79 11.24 -7.35
C VAL A 166 -31.70 12.66 -7.90
N ALA A 167 -31.21 12.80 -9.14
CA ALA A 167 -31.10 14.11 -9.77
C ALA A 167 -32.49 14.75 -9.88
N SER A 168 -33.47 14.05 -10.48
CA SER A 168 -34.83 14.57 -10.63
C SER A 168 -35.51 14.87 -9.30
N HIS A 169 -35.29 14.06 -8.25
CA HIS A 169 -35.81 14.32 -6.92
C HIS A 169 -35.25 15.61 -6.31
N LEU A 170 -33.92 15.78 -6.34
CA LEU A 170 -33.28 16.98 -5.79
C LEU A 170 -33.65 18.24 -6.56
N GLU A 171 -33.72 18.17 -7.89
CA GLU A 171 -34.05 19.30 -8.74
C GLU A 171 -35.48 19.83 -8.51
N LYS A 172 -36.44 18.93 -8.22
CA LYS A 172 -37.81 19.33 -7.81
C LYS A 172 -37.85 20.11 -6.50
N MET A 173 -36.81 20.03 -5.69
CA MET A 173 -36.70 20.71 -4.40
C MET A 173 -35.83 21.97 -4.46
N PHE A 174 -35.33 22.36 -5.64
CA PHE A 174 -34.54 23.58 -5.79
C PHE A 174 -35.37 24.83 -5.54
N ASP A 175 -34.76 25.80 -4.86
CA ASP A 175 -35.25 27.17 -4.82
C ASP A 175 -34.68 27.98 -6.01
N GLU A 176 -35.06 29.25 -6.09
CA GLU A 176 -34.63 30.18 -7.15
C GLU A 176 -33.10 30.38 -7.23
N LYS A 177 -32.36 30.03 -6.18
CA LYS A 177 -30.90 30.19 -6.08
C LYS A 177 -30.14 28.88 -6.33
N MET A 178 -30.83 27.74 -6.43
CA MET A 178 -30.20 26.43 -6.62
C MET A 178 -30.18 26.01 -8.08
N SER A 179 -29.03 25.49 -8.52
CA SER A 179 -28.86 24.87 -9.83
C SER A 179 -27.77 23.81 -9.79
N TRP A 180 -27.71 22.95 -10.81
CA TRP A 180 -26.62 21.97 -10.91
C TRP A 180 -25.23 22.61 -11.06
N ASN A 181 -25.17 23.82 -11.62
CA ASN A 181 -23.93 24.58 -11.79
C ASN A 181 -23.32 24.99 -10.45
N ASN A 182 -24.15 25.25 -9.43
CA ASN A 182 -23.70 25.65 -8.10
C ASN A 182 -23.79 24.54 -7.04
N TYR A 183 -24.02 23.29 -7.46
CA TYR A 183 -23.86 22.11 -6.60
C TYR A 183 -22.42 22.04 -6.06
N GLY A 184 -22.25 21.84 -4.75
CA GLY A 184 -20.95 21.77 -4.05
C GLY A 184 -20.35 23.14 -3.68
N SER A 185 -20.71 24.20 -4.40
CA SER A 185 -20.30 25.57 -4.09
C SER A 185 -21.34 26.29 -3.24
N TYR A 186 -22.60 26.32 -3.67
CA TYR A 186 -23.70 26.99 -2.98
C TYR A 186 -24.53 26.04 -2.11
N TRP A 187 -24.87 24.85 -2.62
CA TRP A 187 -25.69 23.87 -1.91
C TRP A 187 -25.07 22.46 -1.98
N ASN A 188 -25.43 21.61 -1.03
CA ASN A 188 -25.02 20.21 -0.94
C ASN A 188 -26.23 19.30 -0.71
N ILE A 189 -26.04 17.99 -0.90
CA ILE A 189 -27.03 16.99 -0.52
C ILE A 189 -26.99 16.84 1.00
N ASP A 190 -28.08 17.20 1.65
CA ASP A 190 -28.32 17.00 3.09
C ASP A 190 -29.14 15.72 3.30
N HIS A 191 -28.91 15.09 4.45
CA HIS A 191 -29.78 14.03 4.96
C HIS A 191 -30.67 14.64 6.04
N ILE A 192 -31.99 14.60 5.86
CA ILE A 192 -32.94 15.18 6.82
C ILE A 192 -32.74 14.51 8.18
N ILE A 193 -32.79 13.18 8.21
CA ILE A 193 -32.35 12.31 9.31
C ILE A 193 -30.83 12.07 9.16
N PRO A 194 -29.99 12.54 10.09
CA PRO A 194 -28.54 12.47 9.98
C PRO A 194 -27.98 11.06 9.80
N GLN A 195 -26.97 10.94 8.93
CA GLN A 195 -26.31 9.67 8.63
C GLN A 195 -25.73 8.96 9.87
N VAL A 196 -25.31 9.71 10.89
CA VAL A 196 -24.64 9.16 12.06
C VAL A 196 -25.56 8.27 12.92
N LEU A 197 -26.88 8.42 12.77
CA LEU A 197 -27.87 7.68 13.54
C LEU A 197 -28.10 6.26 12.99
N TYR A 198 -27.67 5.98 11.76
CA TYR A 198 -27.94 4.70 11.10
C TYR A 198 -26.83 3.68 11.31
N ASN A 199 -27.23 2.41 11.45
CA ASN A 199 -26.29 1.30 11.54
C ASN A 199 -25.80 0.83 10.16
N TYR A 200 -24.61 1.29 9.75
CA TYR A 200 -23.98 0.88 8.48
C TYR A 200 -23.51 -0.58 8.41
N LYS A 201 -23.74 -1.41 9.43
CA LYS A 201 -23.59 -2.88 9.34
C LYS A 201 -24.85 -3.56 8.82
N ASP A 202 -26.00 -2.89 8.88
CA ASP A 202 -27.27 -3.39 8.36
C ASP A 202 -27.59 -2.72 7.01
N ASN A 203 -27.80 -3.54 5.97
CA ASN A 203 -28.15 -3.03 4.65
C ASN A 203 -29.51 -2.33 4.62
N ASN A 204 -30.47 -2.72 5.47
CA ASN A 204 -31.79 -2.08 5.52
C ASN A 204 -31.68 -0.66 6.09
N GLU A 205 -30.85 -0.46 7.12
CA GLU A 205 -30.56 0.86 7.67
C GLU A 205 -29.79 1.75 6.67
N ILE A 206 -28.89 1.17 5.87
CA ILE A 206 -28.25 1.90 4.75
C ILE A 206 -29.31 2.36 3.74
N LYS A 207 -30.27 1.51 3.40
CA LYS A 207 -31.35 1.84 2.46
C LYS A 207 -32.24 2.96 2.98
N LYS A 208 -32.64 2.91 4.26
CA LYS A 208 -33.39 4.02 4.90
C LYS A 208 -32.59 5.32 4.90
N CYS A 209 -31.33 5.26 5.32
CA CYS A 209 -30.45 6.42 5.36
C CYS A 209 -30.37 7.12 4.00
N TRP A 210 -30.29 6.34 2.92
CA TRP A 210 -30.17 6.86 1.55
C TRP A 210 -31.51 6.89 0.80
N ASP A 211 -32.65 6.67 1.44
CA ASP A 211 -33.95 6.81 0.78
C ASP A 211 -34.09 8.23 0.21
N LEU A 212 -34.66 8.36 -1.00
CA LEU A 212 -34.82 9.65 -1.67
C LEU A 212 -35.55 10.66 -0.77
N ARG A 213 -36.55 10.22 -0.01
CA ARG A 213 -37.32 11.08 0.90
C ARG A 213 -36.46 11.64 2.04
N ASN A 214 -35.35 10.98 2.39
CA ASN A 214 -34.39 11.48 3.38
C ASN A 214 -33.36 12.45 2.77
N LEU A 215 -33.30 12.60 1.44
CA LEU A 215 -32.35 13.47 0.76
C LEU A 215 -33.01 14.78 0.34
N ARG A 216 -32.31 15.90 0.57
CA ARG A 216 -32.73 17.22 0.08
C ARG A 216 -31.53 18.07 -0.35
N PRO A 217 -31.72 19.05 -1.26
CA PRO A 217 -30.75 20.10 -1.42
C PRO A 217 -30.82 21.05 -0.21
N LEU A 218 -29.66 21.45 0.31
CA LEU A 218 -29.55 22.42 1.38
C LEU A 218 -28.39 23.36 1.12
N LYS A 219 -28.57 24.66 1.40
CA LYS A 219 -27.50 25.64 1.33
C LYS A 219 -26.30 25.13 2.14
N LYS A 220 -25.11 25.26 1.57
CA LYS A 220 -23.88 24.66 2.10
C LYS A 220 -23.60 25.11 3.53
N GLU A 221 -23.79 26.39 3.82
CA GLU A 221 -23.64 26.96 5.16
C GLU A 221 -24.61 26.35 6.16
N ASP A 222 -25.88 26.24 5.80
CA ASP A 222 -26.92 25.65 6.65
C ASP A 222 -26.66 24.16 6.90
N ASN A 223 -26.17 23.44 5.89
CA ASN A 223 -25.76 22.05 6.01
C ASN A 223 -24.58 21.87 6.98
N PHE A 224 -23.61 22.80 6.96
CA PHE A 224 -22.51 22.79 7.93
C PHE A 224 -22.99 23.11 9.35
N SER A 225 -23.95 24.01 9.49
CA SER A 225 -24.55 24.37 10.79
C SER A 225 -25.42 23.26 11.36
N LYS A 226 -26.17 22.54 10.51
CA LYS A 226 -27.03 21.41 10.89
C LYS A 226 -26.26 20.24 11.49
N LYS A 227 -25.02 19.98 11.02
CA LYS A 227 -24.18 18.86 11.49
C LYS A 227 -24.95 17.54 11.52
N ASP A 228 -25.02 16.92 12.70
CA ASP A 228 -25.68 15.67 13.03
C ASP A 228 -26.96 15.86 13.86
N PHE A 229 -27.50 17.08 13.94
CA PHE A 229 -28.75 17.33 14.65
C PHE A 229 -29.95 16.76 13.90
N LEU A 230 -30.80 16.04 14.65
CA LEU A 230 -32.11 15.58 14.21
C LEU A 230 -33.17 16.64 14.57
N PHE A 231 -33.97 17.03 13.58
CA PHE A 231 -35.03 18.02 13.77
C PHE A 231 -36.39 17.36 13.53
N LEU A 232 -37.16 17.15 14.60
CA LEU A 232 -38.44 16.43 14.53
C LEU A 232 -39.46 17.10 13.60
N ASN A 233 -39.50 18.44 13.61
CA ASN A 233 -40.37 19.20 12.71
C ASN A 233 -40.06 18.94 11.22
N LEU A 234 -38.82 18.59 10.86
CA LEU A 234 -38.50 18.20 9.50
C LEU A 234 -39.00 16.78 9.17
N ILE A 235 -38.94 15.85 10.13
CA ILE A 235 -39.47 14.49 9.95
C ILE A 235 -40.96 14.55 9.63
N GLU A 236 -41.72 15.30 10.44
CA GLU A 236 -43.15 15.52 10.24
C GLU A 236 -43.43 16.23 8.90
N LYS A 237 -42.69 17.31 8.61
CA LYS A 237 -42.86 18.08 7.36
C LYS A 237 -42.68 17.21 6.11
N TYR A 238 -41.72 16.28 6.13
CA TYR A 238 -41.42 15.41 4.99
C TYR A 238 -42.15 14.06 5.05
N ASN A 239 -42.87 13.76 6.13
CA ASN A 239 -43.57 12.49 6.36
C ASN A 239 -42.64 11.27 6.17
N ILE A 240 -41.55 11.25 6.94
CA ILE A 240 -40.47 10.25 6.88
C ILE A 240 -40.18 9.57 8.22
N ASP A 241 -41.17 9.49 9.10
CA ASP A 241 -41.06 8.79 10.38
C ASP A 241 -40.72 7.30 10.21
N ASP A 242 -41.19 6.67 9.12
CA ASP A 242 -40.87 5.28 8.75
C ASP A 242 -39.38 5.05 8.45
N LEU A 243 -38.64 6.12 8.17
CA LEU A 243 -37.20 6.07 7.90
C LEU A 243 -36.33 6.17 9.15
N LEU A 244 -36.91 6.38 10.33
CA LEU A 244 -36.12 6.45 11.55
C LEU A 244 -35.33 5.14 11.78
N PRO A 245 -34.09 5.26 12.28
CA PRO A 245 -33.24 4.10 12.54
C PRO A 245 -33.83 3.26 13.67
N VAL A 246 -33.55 1.96 13.64
CA VAL A 246 -34.00 1.04 14.70
C VAL A 246 -33.04 1.09 15.88
N GLY A 247 -33.49 1.63 17.03
CA GLY A 247 -32.72 1.74 18.27
C GLY A 247 -33.01 3.04 19.02
N GLU A 248 -32.42 3.21 20.22
CA GLU A 248 -32.48 4.48 20.95
C GLU A 248 -31.73 5.56 20.16
N ILE A 249 -32.43 6.66 19.87
CA ILE A 249 -31.93 7.86 19.16
C ILE A 249 -31.22 8.77 20.16
#